data_AF-A0A4V1K4U8-F1
#
_entry.id   AF-A0A4V1K4U8-F1
#
_cell.length_a   1.000
_cell.length_b   1.000
_cell.length_c   1.000
_cell.angle_alpha   90.00
_cell.angle_beta   90.00
_cell.angle_gamma   90.00
#
_symmetry.space_group_name_H-M   'P 1'
#
loop_
_entity.id
_entity.type
_entity.pdbx_description
1 polymer ?
#
loop_
_entity_poly.entity_id
_entity_poly.type
_entity_poly.pdbx_seq_one_letter_code
_entity_poly.pdbx_strand_id
1 'polypeptide(L)'
;MIKKIRNIITVMLLMGAGALPAQAQTYFEPAAKDVVTPTGLQKNVSRSTDIVMLALPVATLAGVLIERDWDGLVQGIETAGATAAATLILKYAVCERRPDGSDMHSFPSAHSAVSFATAAFLQRRYGWAFGAPAYALAAYVGWGRVYSGKHHWWDVVAGGAIGAASAYIFTKPFAKKHNLQVSPVSDGRSVGVYASMEF
;
A
#
# COMPACT_ATOMS: atom_id res chain seq x y z
N MET A 1 20.42 18.81 1.50
CA MET A 1 20.43 17.39 1.07
C MET A 1 20.56 16.40 2.24
N ILE A 2 21.52 16.60 3.15
CA ILE A 2 21.84 15.68 4.26
C ILE A 2 20.70 15.51 5.30
N LYS A 3 19.93 16.57 5.58
CA LYS A 3 18.77 16.50 6.50
C LYS A 3 17.61 15.61 5.99
N LYS A 4 17.43 15.48 4.66
CA LYS A 4 16.34 14.70 4.05
C LYS A 4 16.60 13.19 4.17
N ILE A 5 17.87 12.79 4.07
CA ILE A 5 18.32 11.39 4.19
C ILE A 5 18.22 10.89 5.63
N ARG A 6 18.53 11.75 6.62
CA ARG A 6 18.46 11.36 8.03
C ARG A 6 17.03 11.04 8.49
N ASN A 7 16.04 11.76 7.98
CA ASN A 7 14.63 11.51 8.31
C ASN A 7 14.09 10.21 7.70
N ILE A 8 14.59 9.80 6.52
CA ILE A 8 14.24 8.52 5.89
C ILE A 8 14.75 7.35 6.74
N ILE A 9 15.96 7.47 7.29
CA ILE A 9 16.55 6.43 8.16
C ILE A 9 15.82 6.36 9.50
N THR A 10 15.42 7.49 10.09
CA THR A 10 14.70 7.51 11.37
C THR A 10 13.29 6.90 11.28
N VAL A 11 12.59 7.05 10.15
CA VAL A 11 11.27 6.42 9.95
C VAL A 11 11.40 4.90 9.73
N MET A 12 12.49 4.42 9.11
CA MET A 12 12.76 2.98 8.98
C MET A 12 13.22 2.32 10.30
N LEU A 13 13.90 3.05 11.19
CA LEU A 13 14.47 2.48 12.41
C LEU A 13 13.44 2.29 13.56
N LEU A 14 12.32 3.00 13.53
CA LEU A 14 11.30 2.97 14.61
C LEU A 14 10.35 1.75 14.56
N MET A 15 10.51 0.83 13.60
CA MET A 15 9.63 -0.35 13.45
C MET A 15 10.32 -1.69 13.75
N GLY A 16 11.53 -1.66 14.33
CA GLY A 16 12.25 -2.86 14.71
C GLY A 16 11.84 -3.36 16.10
N ALA A 17 10.92 -4.32 16.17
CA ALA A 17 10.82 -5.23 17.32
C ALA A 17 10.12 -6.55 16.96
N GLY A 18 10.88 -7.65 17.08
CA GLY A 18 10.35 -8.98 17.42
C GLY A 18 10.17 -9.97 16.28
N ALA A 19 11.25 -10.63 15.85
CA ALA A 19 11.10 -11.96 15.26
C ALA A 19 10.84 -12.96 16.40
N LEU A 20 9.65 -13.57 16.41
CA LEU A 20 9.33 -14.65 17.35
C LEU A 20 9.99 -15.97 16.90
N PRO A 21 10.43 -16.83 17.84
CA PRO A 21 11.06 -18.10 17.52
C PRO A 21 10.09 -19.10 16.87
N ALA A 22 10.63 -19.98 16.03
CA ALA A 22 9.91 -20.97 15.20
C ALA A 22 8.89 -21.84 15.97
N GLN A 23 9.06 -22.02 17.29
CA GLN A 23 8.11 -22.74 18.15
C GLN A 23 6.73 -22.06 18.30
N ALA A 24 6.58 -20.77 17.97
CA ALA A 24 5.28 -20.09 17.99
C ALA A 24 4.40 -20.40 16.76
N GLN A 25 4.99 -20.89 15.66
CA GLN A 25 4.28 -21.18 14.41
C GLN A 25 3.42 -22.46 14.48
N THR A 26 3.70 -23.37 15.42
CA THR A 26 2.97 -24.64 15.56
C THR A 26 1.65 -24.52 16.33
N TYR A 27 1.38 -23.40 17.01
CA TYR A 27 0.11 -23.16 17.69
C TYR A 27 -1.02 -22.73 16.75
N PHE A 28 -0.71 -22.46 15.47
CA PHE A 28 -1.64 -22.01 14.43
C PHE A 28 -1.83 -23.04 13.29
N GLU A 29 -1.80 -24.35 13.59
CA GLU A 29 -2.33 -25.35 12.66
C GLU A 29 -3.87 -25.36 12.72
N PRO A 30 -4.58 -25.13 11.60
CA PRO A 30 -6.04 -25.11 11.61
C PRO A 30 -6.63 -26.51 11.53
N ALA A 31 -7.86 -26.65 12.02
CA ALA A 31 -8.69 -27.78 11.65
C ALA A 31 -8.98 -27.73 10.14
N ALA A 32 -8.98 -28.88 9.46
CA ALA A 32 -9.15 -29.02 8.00
C ALA A 32 -10.43 -28.39 7.39
N LYS A 33 -11.32 -27.83 8.21
CA LYS A 33 -12.59 -27.19 7.87
C LYS A 33 -12.46 -25.70 7.47
N ASP A 34 -11.31 -25.08 7.70
CA ASP A 34 -11.14 -23.62 7.52
C ASP A 34 -10.40 -23.24 6.22
N VAL A 35 -10.04 -24.20 5.37
CA VAL A 35 -9.33 -23.97 4.11
C VAL A 35 -10.32 -23.77 2.96
N VAL A 36 -10.44 -22.53 2.48
CA VAL A 36 -11.30 -22.22 1.33
C VAL A 36 -10.65 -22.72 0.04
N THR A 37 -11.25 -23.72 -0.62
CA THR A 37 -10.85 -24.14 -1.97
C THR A 37 -11.47 -23.23 -3.04
N PRO A 38 -10.67 -22.45 -3.81
CA PRO A 38 -11.23 -21.49 -4.75
C PRO A 38 -11.91 -22.15 -5.95
N THR A 39 -13.12 -21.69 -6.28
CA THR A 39 -13.87 -22.05 -7.50
C THR A 39 -13.17 -21.53 -8.77
N GLY A 40 -13.58 -22.02 -9.94
CA GLY A 40 -13.07 -21.52 -11.24
C GLY A 40 -13.28 -20.02 -11.44
N LEU A 41 -14.43 -19.50 -11.00
CA LEU A 41 -14.73 -18.06 -11.06
C LEU A 41 -13.79 -17.25 -10.14
N GLN A 42 -13.55 -17.71 -8.91
CA GLN A 42 -12.63 -17.05 -7.98
C GLN A 42 -11.19 -17.04 -8.51
N LYS A 43 -10.75 -18.10 -9.19
CA LYS A 43 -9.44 -18.14 -9.87
C LYS A 43 -9.36 -17.12 -11.00
N ASN A 44 -10.43 -16.98 -11.79
CA ASN A 44 -10.48 -15.98 -12.86
C ASN A 44 -10.45 -14.54 -12.30
N VAL A 45 -11.18 -14.27 -11.22
CA VAL A 45 -11.15 -12.97 -10.52
C VAL A 45 -9.77 -12.68 -9.92
N SER A 46 -9.09 -13.69 -9.38
CA SER A 46 -7.70 -13.53 -8.92
C SER A 46 -6.79 -13.10 -10.08
N ARG A 47 -6.87 -13.79 -11.23
CA ARG A 47 -6.06 -13.44 -12.42
C ARG A 47 -6.38 -12.05 -12.96
N SER A 48 -7.66 -11.67 -13.06
CA SER A 48 -8.03 -10.34 -13.55
C SER A 48 -7.51 -9.24 -12.63
N THR A 49 -7.57 -9.44 -11.31
CA THR A 49 -7.02 -8.49 -10.35
C THR A 49 -5.49 -8.45 -10.32
N ASP A 50 -4.80 -9.55 -10.67
CA ASP A 50 -3.33 -9.55 -10.88
C ASP A 50 -2.97 -8.64 -12.07
N ILE A 51 -3.73 -8.76 -13.17
CA ILE A 51 -3.55 -7.95 -14.38
C ILE A 51 -3.80 -6.47 -14.08
N VAL A 52 -4.90 -6.13 -13.40
CA VAL A 52 -5.23 -4.73 -13.07
C VAL A 52 -4.18 -4.12 -12.14
N MET A 53 -3.70 -4.87 -11.14
CA MET A 53 -2.66 -4.42 -10.22
C MET A 53 -1.37 -4.04 -10.96
N LEU A 54 -1.00 -4.76 -12.03
CA LEU A 54 0.17 -4.42 -12.85
C LEU A 54 -0.13 -3.30 -13.86
N ALA A 55 -1.31 -3.33 -14.49
CA ALA A 55 -1.67 -2.37 -15.53
C ALA A 55 -1.76 -0.93 -14.99
N LEU A 56 -2.25 -0.75 -13.76
CA LEU A 56 -2.39 0.57 -13.12
C LEU A 56 -1.05 1.33 -13.01
N PRO A 57 0.01 0.80 -12.36
CA PRO A 57 1.32 1.43 -12.31
C PRO A 57 1.96 1.62 -13.69
N VAL A 58 1.80 0.65 -14.61
CA VAL A 58 2.37 0.74 -15.96
C VAL A 58 1.73 1.86 -16.76
N ALA A 59 0.40 1.97 -16.73
CA ALA A 59 -0.32 3.06 -17.38
C ALA A 59 0.02 4.42 -16.76
N THR A 60 0.16 4.46 -15.43
CA THR A 60 0.61 5.66 -14.70
C THR A 60 2.00 6.09 -15.15
N LEU A 61 2.96 5.15 -15.21
CA LEU A 61 4.32 5.41 -15.67
C LEU A 61 4.33 5.91 -17.12
N ALA A 62 3.55 5.28 -18.01
CA ALA A 62 3.41 5.73 -19.39
C ALA A 62 2.87 7.17 -19.46
N GLY A 63 1.83 7.50 -18.69
CA GLY A 63 1.29 8.85 -18.59
C GLY A 63 2.32 9.87 -18.09
N VAL A 64 3.04 9.55 -17.01
CA VAL A 64 4.12 10.39 -16.45
C VAL A 64 5.20 10.67 -17.51
N LEU A 65 5.59 9.65 -18.28
CA LEU A 65 6.61 9.77 -19.34
C LEU A 65 6.13 10.59 -20.54
N ILE A 66 4.86 10.42 -20.95
CA ILE A 66 4.25 11.20 -22.04
C ILE A 66 4.18 12.69 -21.66
N GLU A 67 3.76 13.00 -20.44
CA GLU A 67 3.70 14.36 -19.90
C GLU A 67 5.10 14.93 -19.56
N ARG A 68 6.15 14.10 -19.67
CA ARG A 68 7.54 14.42 -19.31
C ARG A 68 7.68 14.96 -17.88
N ASP A 69 6.86 14.45 -16.98
CA ASP A 69 6.82 14.85 -15.57
C ASP A 69 7.91 14.12 -14.76
N TRP A 70 9.16 14.59 -14.88
CA TRP A 70 10.31 13.99 -14.20
C TRP A 70 10.20 14.05 -12.67
N ASP A 71 9.59 15.11 -12.13
CA ASP A 71 9.31 15.22 -10.70
C ASP A 71 8.27 14.20 -10.26
N GLY A 72 7.23 13.97 -11.07
CA GLY A 72 6.23 12.93 -10.87
C GLY A 72 6.83 11.53 -10.94
N LEU A 73 7.78 11.29 -11.85
CA LEU A 73 8.50 10.02 -11.94
C LEU A 73 9.27 9.71 -10.66
N VAL A 74 10.04 10.67 -10.15
CA VAL A 74 10.79 10.50 -8.90
C VAL A 74 9.84 10.26 -7.73
N GLN A 75 8.77 11.05 -7.61
CA GLN A 75 7.77 10.88 -6.55
C GLN A 75 7.01 9.54 -6.64
N GLY A 76 6.76 9.07 -7.86
CA GLY A 76 6.16 7.75 -8.12
C GLY A 76 7.08 6.62 -7.69
N ILE A 77 8.38 6.72 -8.00
CA ILE A 77 9.40 5.75 -7.56
C ILE A 77 9.54 5.79 -6.03
N GLU A 78 9.61 6.97 -5.41
CA GLU A 78 9.66 7.12 -3.94
C GLU A 78 8.43 6.48 -3.28
N THR A 79 7.22 6.74 -3.82
CA THR A 79 5.96 6.17 -3.34
C THR A 79 5.93 4.64 -3.47
N ALA A 80 6.32 4.12 -4.63
CA ALA A 80 6.36 2.68 -4.89
C ALA A 80 7.38 1.98 -3.98
N GLY A 81 8.57 2.57 -3.83
CA GLY A 81 9.63 2.06 -2.96
C GLY A 81 9.21 2.05 -1.49
N ALA A 82 8.61 3.12 -1.00
CA ALA A 82 8.10 3.20 0.37
C ALA A 82 6.97 2.18 0.62
N THR A 83 6.03 2.07 -0.31
CA THR A 83 4.93 1.10 -0.23
C THR A 83 5.46 -0.32 -0.20
N ALA A 84 6.40 -0.65 -1.11
CA ALA A 84 7.01 -1.97 -1.18
C ALA A 84 7.79 -2.31 0.09
N ALA A 85 8.62 -1.37 0.58
CA ALA A 85 9.38 -1.56 1.81
C ALA A 85 8.45 -1.80 3.00
N ALA A 86 7.45 -0.96 3.22
CA ALA A 86 6.50 -1.11 4.33
C ALA A 86 5.72 -2.42 4.24
N THR A 87 5.23 -2.77 3.04
CA THR A 87 4.47 -4.02 2.82
C THR A 87 5.35 -5.23 3.08
N LEU A 88 6.59 -5.25 2.57
CA LEU A 88 7.50 -6.38 2.76
C LEU A 88 7.91 -6.53 4.23
N ILE A 89 8.25 -5.43 4.92
CA ILE A 89 8.59 -5.46 6.34
C ILE A 89 7.43 -6.06 7.14
N LEU A 90 6.21 -5.55 6.95
CA LEU A 90 5.05 -6.05 7.68
C LEU A 90 4.71 -7.50 7.30
N LYS A 91 4.92 -7.90 6.05
CA LYS A 91 4.67 -9.26 5.59
C LYS A 91 5.59 -10.32 6.20
N TYR A 92 6.81 -9.94 6.55
CA TYR A 92 7.74 -10.83 7.26
C TYR A 92 7.69 -10.64 8.78
N ALA A 93 7.21 -9.51 9.27
CA ALA A 93 7.01 -9.27 10.70
C ALA A 93 5.71 -9.90 11.24
N VAL A 94 4.63 -9.86 10.46
CA VAL A 94 3.31 -10.39 10.83
C VAL A 94 3.11 -11.73 10.14
N CYS A 95 3.29 -12.81 10.89
CA CYS A 95 2.96 -14.16 10.43
C CYS A 95 1.45 -14.36 10.48
N GLU A 96 0.77 -14.04 9.38
CA GLU A 96 -0.68 -14.23 9.25
C GLU A 96 -1.00 -15.23 8.13
N ARG A 97 -1.75 -16.29 8.48
CA ARG A 97 -2.13 -17.34 7.55
C ARG A 97 -3.17 -16.85 6.55
N ARG A 98 -3.04 -17.25 5.28
CA ARG A 98 -4.05 -16.95 4.26
C ARG A 98 -5.34 -17.76 4.42
N PRO A 99 -6.50 -17.23 3.99
CA PRO A 99 -7.78 -17.97 4.04
C PRO A 99 -7.80 -19.25 3.20
N ASP A 100 -7.03 -19.28 2.09
CA ASP A 100 -6.87 -20.48 1.25
C ASP A 100 -5.79 -21.44 1.76
N GLY A 101 -5.15 -21.12 2.90
CA GLY A 101 -4.09 -21.91 3.51
C GLY A 101 -2.81 -22.04 2.69
N SER A 102 -2.62 -21.23 1.65
CA SER A 102 -1.48 -21.33 0.75
C SER A 102 -0.15 -20.89 1.38
N ASP A 103 -0.17 -19.91 2.29
CA ASP A 103 1.02 -19.47 3.02
C ASP A 103 0.69 -18.74 4.35
N MET A 104 1.74 -18.39 5.10
CA MET A 104 1.72 -17.61 6.35
C MET A 104 2.00 -16.11 6.14
N HIS A 105 1.80 -15.62 4.91
CA HIS A 105 2.13 -14.25 4.50
C HIS A 105 0.89 -13.56 3.90
N SER A 106 -0.20 -13.52 4.67
CA SER A 106 -1.43 -12.82 4.32
C SER A 106 -1.33 -11.31 4.56
N PHE A 107 -0.86 -10.89 5.74
CA PHE A 107 -0.78 -9.48 6.08
C PHE A 107 0.46 -8.79 5.52
N PRO A 108 0.38 -7.50 5.12
CA PRO A 108 -0.76 -6.87 4.49
C PRO A 108 -0.88 -7.30 3.01
N SER A 109 -2.01 -7.00 2.37
CA SER A 109 -2.18 -7.30 0.94
C SER A 109 -1.31 -6.40 0.07
N ALA A 110 -0.26 -6.96 -0.52
CA ALA A 110 0.61 -6.25 -1.47
C ALA A 110 -0.16 -5.75 -2.71
N HIS A 111 -1.16 -6.51 -3.18
CA HIS A 111 -2.03 -6.11 -4.29
C HIS A 111 -2.82 -4.84 -3.94
N SER A 112 -3.42 -4.80 -2.76
CA SER A 112 -4.11 -3.61 -2.27
C SER A 112 -3.14 -2.44 -2.11
N ALA A 113 -1.99 -2.66 -1.47
CA ALA A 113 -1.01 -1.61 -1.22
C ALA A 113 -0.51 -0.94 -2.50
N VAL A 114 -0.13 -1.71 -3.52
CA VAL A 114 0.33 -1.15 -4.80
C VAL A 114 -0.81 -0.42 -5.51
N SER A 115 -2.01 -1.01 -5.62
CA SER A 115 -3.11 -0.38 -6.34
C SER A 115 -3.59 0.92 -5.69
N PHE A 116 -3.69 0.97 -4.35
CA PHE A 116 -4.05 2.20 -3.63
C PHE A 116 -2.92 3.23 -3.62
N ALA A 117 -1.64 2.81 -3.60
CA ALA A 117 -0.52 3.73 -3.78
C ALA A 117 -0.55 4.41 -5.14
N THR A 118 -0.80 3.66 -6.22
CA THR A 118 -0.94 4.21 -7.58
C THR A 118 -2.15 5.12 -7.70
N ALA A 119 -3.30 4.73 -7.15
CA ALA A 119 -4.50 5.56 -7.18
C ALA A 119 -4.32 6.88 -6.42
N ALA A 120 -3.71 6.83 -5.24
CA ALA A 120 -3.41 8.01 -4.43
C ALA A 120 -2.35 8.91 -5.08
N PHE A 121 -1.34 8.32 -5.75
CA PHE A 121 -0.37 9.06 -6.56
C PHE A 121 -1.07 9.82 -7.70
N LEU A 122 -1.90 9.14 -8.49
CA LEU A 122 -2.66 9.77 -9.58
C LEU A 122 -3.58 10.88 -9.08
N GLN A 123 -4.30 10.62 -7.98
CA GLN A 123 -5.18 11.61 -7.34
C GLN A 123 -4.39 12.84 -6.89
N ARG A 124 -3.28 12.66 -6.18
CA ARG A 124 -2.48 13.80 -5.68
C ARG A 124 -1.80 14.54 -6.82
N ARG A 125 -1.17 13.82 -7.76
CA ARG A 125 -0.38 14.41 -8.83
C ARG A 125 -1.28 15.04 -9.89
N TYR A 126 -2.18 14.28 -10.49
CA TYR A 126 -2.98 14.70 -11.66
C TYR A 126 -4.43 15.05 -11.34
N GLY A 127 -4.85 14.93 -10.07
CA GLY A 127 -6.18 15.31 -9.61
C GLY A 127 -7.21 14.19 -9.70
N TRP A 128 -8.44 14.50 -9.26
CA TRP A 128 -9.51 13.53 -9.12
C TRP A 128 -10.02 12.93 -10.43
N ALA A 129 -9.83 13.60 -11.57
CA ALA A 129 -10.19 13.05 -12.89
C ALA A 129 -9.45 11.74 -13.18
N PHE A 130 -8.19 11.62 -12.75
CA PHE A 130 -7.39 10.40 -12.86
C PHE A 130 -7.45 9.55 -11.58
N GLY A 131 -7.57 10.20 -10.42
CA GLY A 131 -7.67 9.52 -9.13
C GLY A 131 -8.94 8.68 -8.97
N ALA A 132 -10.12 9.21 -9.31
CA ALA A 132 -11.40 8.51 -9.16
C ALA A 132 -11.47 7.17 -9.91
N PRO A 133 -11.17 7.10 -11.23
CA PRO A 133 -11.17 5.81 -11.92
C PRO A 133 -10.07 4.87 -11.39
N ALA A 134 -8.92 5.41 -10.96
CA ALA A 134 -7.86 4.60 -10.37
C ALA A 134 -8.27 3.99 -9.02
N TYR A 135 -8.97 4.74 -8.16
CA TYR A 135 -9.51 4.23 -6.89
C TYR A 135 -10.61 3.19 -7.12
N ALA A 136 -11.45 3.34 -8.14
CA ALA A 136 -12.43 2.32 -8.49
C ALA A 136 -11.76 0.99 -8.89
N LEU A 137 -10.69 1.06 -9.68
CA LEU A 137 -9.88 -0.11 -10.03
C LEU A 137 -9.15 -0.69 -8.81
N ALA A 138 -8.61 0.15 -7.92
CA ALA A 138 -7.99 -0.30 -6.67
C ALA A 138 -8.98 -1.00 -5.73
N ALA A 139 -10.21 -0.48 -5.63
CA ALA A 139 -11.29 -1.11 -4.88
C ALA A 139 -11.68 -2.47 -5.48
N TYR A 140 -11.73 -2.58 -6.83
CA TYR A 140 -11.95 -3.86 -7.51
C TYR A 140 -10.83 -4.87 -7.19
N VAL A 141 -9.56 -4.45 -7.22
CA VAL A 141 -8.43 -5.31 -6.84
C VAL A 141 -8.58 -5.79 -5.39
N GLY A 142 -8.87 -4.88 -4.47
CA GLY A 142 -9.07 -5.22 -3.05
C GLY A 142 -10.22 -6.19 -2.83
N TRP A 143 -11.38 -5.92 -3.43
CA TRP A 143 -12.54 -6.82 -3.37
C TRP A 143 -12.21 -8.21 -3.94
N GLY A 144 -11.55 -8.27 -5.10
CA GLY A 144 -11.19 -9.54 -5.72
C GLY A 144 -10.22 -10.39 -4.89
N ARG A 145 -9.34 -9.77 -4.08
CA ARG A 145 -8.47 -10.50 -3.14
C ARG A 145 -9.25 -11.17 -2.01
N VAL A 146 -10.26 -10.50 -1.48
CA VAL A 146 -11.17 -11.08 -0.46
C VAL A 146 -12.03 -12.16 -1.09
N TYR A 147 -12.66 -11.86 -2.24
CA TYR A 147 -13.56 -12.76 -2.94
C TYR A 147 -12.88 -14.07 -3.38
N SER A 148 -11.62 -14.01 -3.79
CA SER A 148 -10.83 -15.18 -4.18
C SER A 148 -10.25 -15.98 -3.01
N GLY A 149 -10.49 -15.57 -1.76
CA GLY A 149 -9.96 -16.21 -0.57
C GLY A 149 -8.46 -16.02 -0.37
N LYS A 150 -7.84 -15.05 -1.06
CA LYS A 150 -6.39 -14.79 -1.00
C LYS A 150 -5.99 -13.99 0.22
N HIS A 151 -6.88 -13.15 0.72
CA HIS A 151 -6.64 -12.27 1.85
C HIS A 151 -7.91 -12.08 2.66
N HIS A 152 -7.77 -11.81 3.95
CA HIS A 152 -8.86 -11.31 4.76
C HIS A 152 -9.17 -9.85 4.41
N TRP A 153 -10.37 -9.37 4.75
CA TRP A 153 -10.77 -8.00 4.42
C TRP A 153 -9.89 -6.96 5.13
N TRP A 154 -9.39 -7.26 6.33
CA TRP A 154 -8.48 -6.38 7.07
C TRP A 154 -7.09 -6.29 6.43
N ASP A 155 -6.56 -7.37 5.84
CA ASP A 155 -5.30 -7.34 5.08
C ASP A 155 -5.36 -6.35 3.91
N VAL A 156 -6.53 -6.30 3.26
CA VAL A 156 -6.81 -5.42 2.12
C VAL A 156 -6.93 -3.97 2.58
N VAL A 157 -7.64 -3.71 3.67
CA VAL A 157 -7.78 -2.35 4.24
C VAL A 157 -6.41 -1.83 4.72
N ALA A 158 -5.66 -2.65 5.45
CA ALA A 158 -4.32 -2.29 5.92
C ALA A 158 -3.35 -2.04 4.77
N GLY A 159 -3.32 -2.92 3.77
CA GLY A 159 -2.52 -2.72 2.56
C GLY A 159 -2.89 -1.42 1.86
N GLY A 160 -4.19 -1.19 1.64
CA GLY A 160 -4.68 0.03 1.01
C GLY A 160 -4.28 1.30 1.76
N ALA A 161 -4.37 1.29 3.09
CA ALA A 161 -3.95 2.40 3.94
C ALA A 161 -2.44 2.67 3.84
N ILE A 162 -1.60 1.63 3.84
CA ILE A 162 -0.14 1.75 3.67
C ILE A 162 0.19 2.39 2.31
N GLY A 163 -0.45 1.91 1.25
CA GLY A 163 -0.25 2.44 -0.10
C GLY A 163 -0.67 3.91 -0.22
N ALA A 164 -1.87 4.24 0.23
CA ALA A 164 -2.37 5.61 0.22
C ALA A 164 -1.50 6.52 1.09
N ALA A 165 -1.15 6.11 2.31
CA ALA A 165 -0.28 6.90 3.20
C ALA A 165 1.09 7.17 2.56
N SER A 166 1.70 6.16 1.93
CA SER A 166 2.97 6.30 1.21
C SER A 166 2.86 7.35 0.11
N ALA A 167 1.82 7.29 -0.72
CA ALA A 167 1.59 8.29 -1.76
C ALA A 167 1.36 9.69 -1.17
N TYR A 168 0.64 9.82 -0.06
CA TYR A 168 0.40 11.11 0.58
C TYR A 168 1.65 11.74 1.19
N ILE A 169 2.59 10.93 1.68
CA ILE A 169 3.87 11.39 2.23
C ILE A 169 4.84 11.79 1.10
N PHE A 170 4.94 10.98 0.04
CA PHE A 170 5.97 11.14 -0.98
C PHE A 170 5.51 11.88 -2.24
N THR A 171 4.20 12.06 -2.46
CA THR A 171 3.68 12.74 -3.66
C THR A 171 3.18 14.15 -3.35
N LYS A 172 3.59 15.13 -4.16
CA LYS A 172 3.11 16.51 -4.15
C LYS A 172 2.26 16.82 -5.39
N PRO A 173 1.23 17.68 -5.28
CA PRO A 173 0.38 18.02 -6.43
C PRO A 173 1.11 18.63 -7.63
N PHE A 174 0.71 18.27 -8.86
CA PHE A 174 1.29 18.81 -10.12
C PHE A 174 0.80 20.24 -10.39
N ALA A 175 -0.46 20.56 -10.09
CA ALA A 175 -1.08 21.85 -10.38
C ALA A 175 -1.27 22.75 -9.13
N LYS A 176 -0.28 23.64 -8.92
CA LYS A 176 -0.22 24.95 -8.21
C LYS A 176 -0.94 25.26 -6.87
N LYS A 177 -0.11 25.91 -6.03
CA LYS A 177 -0.34 27.06 -5.11
C LYS A 177 -0.70 26.89 -3.65
N HIS A 178 -1.06 25.72 -3.15
CA HIS A 178 -1.31 25.58 -1.71
C HIS A 178 -0.54 24.41 -1.10
N ASN A 179 0.56 24.73 -0.42
CA ASN A 179 1.35 23.77 0.36
C ASN A 179 0.57 23.42 1.63
N LEU A 180 -0.33 22.43 1.54
CA LEU A 180 -0.91 21.80 2.72
C LEU A 180 0.08 20.75 3.26
N GLN A 181 0.80 21.11 4.33
CA GLN A 181 1.69 20.20 5.04
C GLN A 181 0.97 19.68 6.28
N VAL A 182 0.75 18.37 6.36
CA VAL A 182 0.18 17.71 7.53
C VAL A 182 1.23 16.80 8.14
N SER A 183 1.58 17.02 9.40
CA SER A 183 2.57 16.23 10.13
C SER A 183 1.96 15.72 11.43
N PRO A 184 2.08 14.43 11.75
CA PRO A 184 1.79 13.96 13.11
C PRO A 184 2.82 14.57 14.06
N VAL A 185 2.38 15.03 15.21
CA VAL A 185 3.25 15.58 16.26
C VAL A 185 2.97 14.84 17.55
N SER A 186 4.02 14.43 18.26
CA SER A 186 3.92 13.73 19.53
C SER A 186 4.92 14.35 20.50
N ASP A 187 4.42 14.75 21.68
CA ASP A 187 5.24 15.29 22.78
C ASP A 187 5.37 14.28 23.95
N GLY A 188 5.27 12.98 23.63
CA GLY A 188 5.41 11.90 24.62
C GLY A 188 4.23 11.73 25.61
N ARG A 189 3.30 12.68 25.70
CA ARG A 189 2.05 12.59 26.50
C ARG A 189 0.76 12.70 25.67
N SER A 190 0.84 13.20 24.44
CA SER A 190 -0.30 13.40 23.56
C SER A 190 0.14 13.32 22.09
N VAL A 191 -0.72 12.74 21.25
CA VAL A 191 -0.52 12.64 19.79
C VAL A 191 -1.50 13.59 19.12
N GLY A 192 -1.00 14.50 18.30
CA GLY A 192 -1.79 15.48 17.57
C GLY A 192 -1.45 15.51 16.09
N VAL A 193 -2.22 16.29 15.34
CA VAL A 193 -2.01 16.52 13.92
C VAL A 193 -1.75 18.00 13.72
N TYR A 194 -0.59 18.35 13.18
CA TYR A 194 -0.27 19.69 12.74
C TYR A 194 -0.58 19.82 11.26
N ALA A 195 -1.32 20.85 10.87
CA ALA A 195 -1.57 21.19 9.48
C ALA A 195 -1.20 22.66 9.23
N SER A 196 -0.38 22.94 8.23
CA SER A 196 -0.11 24.30 7.76
C SER A 196 -0.50 24.45 6.29
N MET A 197 -1.06 25.61 5.94
CA MET A 197 -1.36 26.02 4.57
C MET A 197 -0.67 27.32 4.25
N GLU A 198 0.01 27.37 3.10
CA GLU A 198 0.59 28.58 2.53
C GLU A 198 -0.27 28.99 1.32
N PHE A 199 -0.75 30.25 1.30
CA PHE A 199 -1.66 30.79 0.28
C PHE A 199 -0.91 31.43 -0.88
#